data_AF-A0A5B9WD71-F1
#
_entry.id   AF-A0A5B9WD71-F1
#
_cell.length_a   1.000
_cell.length_b   1.000
_cell.length_c   1.000
_cell.angle_alpha   90.00
_cell.angle_beta   90.00
_cell.angle_gamma   90.00
#
_symmetry.space_group_name_H-M   'P 1'
#
loop_
_entity.id
_entity.type
_entity.pdbx_description
1 polymer ?
#
loop_
_entity_poly.entity_id
_entity_poly.type
_entity_poly.pdbx_seq_one_letter_code
_entity_poly.pdbx_strand_id
1 'polypeptide(L)'
;MSLSRVYFTCRRCGQHAHAPDDRLGLDGFVSPHAQRLLCTLGADWSFERCARHLRDVAGLVVCDNTVRKICDRHGGLMRAWQRDDPEAARPFREAEGDVEFQTDGTCVNTTGGWREVRSSIFARRRRGEPVLDLDDWDEQRIPAPHVRVATAAIRTSAALGPQWRRSAARPGLKRTDELTALADGA
;
A
#
# COMPACT_ATOMS: atom_id res chain seq x y z
N MET A 1 -19.14 13.69 -31.52
CA MET A 1 -18.92 12.25 -31.77
C MET A 1 -19.57 11.48 -30.64
N SER A 2 -20.59 10.65 -30.90
CA SER A 2 -21.16 9.76 -29.88
C SER A 2 -20.48 8.40 -29.98
N LEU A 3 -20.02 7.88 -28.85
CA LEU A 3 -19.58 6.50 -28.72
C LEU A 3 -20.78 5.67 -28.25
N SER A 4 -21.08 4.59 -28.96
CA SER A 4 -22.12 3.62 -28.57
C SER A 4 -21.49 2.28 -28.24
N ARG A 5 -22.07 1.59 -27.25
CA ARG A 5 -21.60 0.29 -26.78
C ARG A 5 -22.47 -0.81 -27.35
N VAL A 6 -21.88 -1.71 -28.14
CA VAL A 6 -22.60 -2.85 -28.72
C VAL A 6 -22.56 -4.04 -27.77
N TYR A 7 -23.70 -4.42 -27.22
CA TYR A 7 -23.82 -5.59 -26.36
C TYR A 7 -24.25 -6.82 -27.15
N PHE A 8 -23.52 -7.91 -26.96
CA PHE A 8 -23.87 -9.22 -27.52
C PHE A 8 -24.57 -10.04 -26.45
N THR A 9 -25.64 -10.73 -26.83
CA THR A 9 -26.38 -11.65 -25.95
C THR A 9 -26.39 -13.03 -26.59
N CYS A 10 -25.89 -14.03 -25.88
CA CYS A 10 -25.98 -15.42 -26.30
C CYS A 10 -27.43 -15.91 -26.17
N ARG A 11 -28.08 -16.27 -27.29
CA ARG A 11 -29.47 -16.77 -27.28
C ARG A 11 -29.65 -18.11 -26.56
N ARG A 12 -28.58 -18.86 -26.32
CA ARG A 12 -28.64 -20.19 -25.67
C ARG A 12 -28.53 -20.12 -24.15
N CYS A 13 -27.59 -19.33 -23.62
CA CYS A 13 -27.33 -19.26 -22.18
C CYS A 13 -27.71 -17.92 -21.54
N GLY A 14 -28.16 -16.93 -22.33
CA GLY A 14 -28.52 -15.60 -21.84
C GLY A 14 -27.33 -14.73 -21.41
N GLN A 15 -26.09 -15.22 -21.51
CA GLN A 15 -24.91 -14.43 -21.15
C GLN A 15 -24.75 -13.21 -22.06
N HIS A 16 -24.39 -12.10 -21.43
CA HIS A 16 -24.11 -10.84 -22.12
C HIS A 16 -22.60 -10.59 -22.14
N ALA A 17 -22.09 -10.11 -23.26
CA ALA A 17 -20.69 -9.74 -23.40
C ALA A 17 -20.56 -8.46 -24.22
N HIS A 18 -19.55 -7.66 -23.89
CA HIS A 18 -19.07 -6.58 -24.75
C HIS A 18 -17.63 -6.95 -25.14
N ALA A 19 -17.43 -7.45 -26.37
CA ALA A 19 -16.13 -7.99 -26.80
C ALA A 19 -14.92 -7.07 -26.55
N PRO A 20 -15.05 -5.72 -26.62
CA PRO A 20 -13.98 -4.82 -26.19
C PRO A 20 -13.61 -4.90 -24.71
N ASP A 21 -14.55 -5.22 -23.80
CA ASP A 21 -14.25 -5.36 -22.37
C ASP A 21 -13.24 -6.46 -22.10
N ASP A 22 -13.47 -7.64 -22.70
CA ASP A 22 -12.59 -8.79 -22.57
C ASP A 22 -11.20 -8.47 -23.14
N ARG A 23 -11.16 -7.81 -24.30
CA ARG A 23 -9.89 -7.38 -24.93
C ARG A 23 -9.13 -6.34 -24.10
N LEU A 24 -9.85 -5.47 -23.42
CA LEU A 24 -9.28 -4.44 -22.54
C LEU A 24 -9.02 -4.94 -21.11
N GLY A 25 -9.40 -6.18 -20.81
CA GLY A 25 -9.29 -6.78 -19.47
C GLY A 25 -10.08 -6.00 -18.43
N LEU A 26 -11.27 -5.49 -18.78
CA LEU A 26 -12.08 -4.74 -17.82
C LEU A 26 -12.64 -5.67 -16.75
N ASP A 27 -12.34 -5.37 -15.49
CA ASP A 27 -13.08 -5.87 -14.33
C ASP A 27 -14.02 -4.76 -13.85
N GLY A 28 -15.29 -4.88 -14.21
CA GLY A 28 -16.31 -3.84 -14.02
C GLY A 28 -16.30 -2.81 -15.16
N PHE A 29 -16.13 -1.53 -14.83
CA PHE A 29 -16.23 -0.43 -15.80
C PHE A 29 -14.94 0.41 -15.91
N VAL A 30 -13.85 -0.03 -15.29
CA VAL A 30 -12.57 0.70 -15.26
C VAL A 30 -11.44 -0.22 -15.70
N SER A 31 -10.67 0.17 -16.72
CA SER A 31 -9.55 -0.62 -17.23
C SER A 31 -8.42 -0.73 -16.21
N PRO A 32 -7.57 -1.78 -16.27
CA PRO A 32 -6.43 -1.91 -15.36
C PRO A 32 -5.51 -0.68 -15.34
N HIS A 33 -5.30 -0.05 -16.51
CA HIS A 33 -4.50 1.17 -16.63
C HIS A 33 -5.18 2.37 -15.96
N ALA A 34 -6.50 2.54 -16.13
CA ALA A 34 -7.24 3.58 -15.43
C ALA A 34 -7.26 3.34 -13.91
N GLN A 35 -7.41 2.09 -13.46
CA GLN A 35 -7.31 1.74 -12.05
C GLN A 35 -5.95 2.11 -11.45
N ARG A 36 -4.86 1.86 -12.19
CA ARG A 36 -3.51 2.27 -11.77
C ARG A 36 -3.42 3.79 -11.57
N LEU A 37 -3.90 4.59 -12.53
CA LEU A 37 -3.91 6.05 -12.41
C LEU A 37 -4.75 6.52 -11.21
N LEU A 38 -5.93 5.94 -11.02
CA LEU A 38 -6.80 6.24 -9.87
C LEU A 38 -6.09 5.98 -8.54
N CYS A 39 -5.42 4.83 -8.40
CA CYS A 39 -4.72 4.46 -7.17
C CYS A 39 -3.45 5.27 -6.94
N THR A 40 -2.67 5.56 -8.00
CA THR A 40 -1.47 6.38 -7.87
C THR A 40 -1.81 7.78 -7.37
N LEU A 41 -2.78 8.46 -8.01
CA LEU A 41 -3.16 9.81 -7.58
C LEU A 41 -3.91 9.78 -6.24
N GLY A 42 -4.75 8.77 -6.03
CA GLY A 42 -5.53 8.60 -4.80
C GLY A 42 -4.68 8.32 -3.55
N ALA A 43 -3.41 7.92 -3.72
CA ALA A 43 -2.47 7.79 -2.62
C ALA A 43 -1.89 9.14 -2.16
N ASP A 44 -1.79 10.12 -3.07
CA ASP A 44 -1.10 11.39 -2.83
C ASP A 44 -2.05 12.55 -2.54
N TRP A 45 -3.28 12.50 -3.07
CA TRP A 45 -4.23 13.61 -3.00
C TRP A 45 -5.62 13.19 -2.52
N SER A 46 -6.42 14.18 -2.09
CA SER A 46 -7.84 13.95 -1.86
C SER A 46 -8.52 13.43 -3.13
N PHE A 47 -9.53 12.57 -2.98
CA PHE A 47 -10.21 11.94 -4.13
C PHE A 47 -10.86 12.96 -5.07
N GLU A 48 -11.33 14.10 -4.55
CA GLU A 48 -11.82 15.21 -5.34
C GLU A 48 -10.71 15.82 -6.22
N ARG A 49 -9.54 16.07 -5.64
CA ARG A 49 -8.38 16.61 -6.38
C ARG A 49 -7.88 15.60 -7.40
N CYS A 50 -7.89 14.30 -7.08
CA CYS A 50 -7.60 13.24 -8.03
C CYS A 50 -8.53 13.28 -9.23
N ALA A 51 -9.85 13.37 -9.01
CA ALA A 51 -10.84 13.40 -10.07
C ALA A 51 -10.65 14.61 -11.01
N ARG A 52 -10.28 15.78 -10.47
CA ARG A 52 -9.91 16.95 -11.28
C ARG A 52 -8.66 16.71 -12.12
N HIS A 53 -7.58 16.24 -11.51
CA HIS A 53 -6.32 15.99 -12.22
C HIS A 53 -6.44 14.92 -13.30
N LEU A 54 -7.23 13.86 -13.07
CA LEU A 54 -7.48 12.82 -14.06
C LEU A 54 -8.22 13.36 -15.29
N ARG A 55 -9.16 14.30 -15.09
CA ARG A 55 -9.82 15.00 -16.18
C ARG A 55 -8.84 15.87 -16.95
N ASP A 56 -8.08 16.69 -16.23
CA ASP A 56 -7.27 17.74 -16.84
C ASP A 56 -6.03 17.19 -17.56
N VAL A 57 -5.42 16.13 -17.03
CA VAL A 57 -4.18 15.56 -17.58
C VAL A 57 -4.42 14.34 -18.47
N ALA A 58 -5.38 13.49 -18.11
CA ALA A 58 -5.62 12.22 -18.79
C ALA A 58 -6.95 12.15 -19.56
N GLY A 59 -7.77 13.20 -19.53
CA GLY A 59 -9.12 13.20 -20.11
C GLY A 59 -10.09 12.22 -19.45
N LEU A 60 -9.70 11.63 -18.30
CA LEU A 60 -10.48 10.60 -17.62
C LEU A 60 -11.52 11.25 -16.71
N VAL A 61 -12.79 11.19 -17.13
CA VAL A 61 -13.89 11.76 -16.35
C VAL A 61 -14.43 10.72 -15.37
N VAL A 62 -14.12 10.93 -14.09
CA VAL A 62 -14.60 10.11 -12.96
C VAL A 62 -15.06 11.01 -11.81
N CYS A 63 -15.92 10.49 -10.94
CA CYS A 63 -16.22 11.14 -9.66
C CYS A 63 -15.26 10.67 -8.56
N ASP A 64 -15.11 11.48 -7.52
CA ASP A 64 -14.34 11.20 -6.31
C ASP A 64 -14.71 9.86 -5.65
N ASN A 65 -16.00 9.51 -5.61
CA ASN A 65 -16.48 8.24 -5.06
C ASN A 65 -15.99 7.03 -5.87
N THR A 66 -15.79 7.17 -7.19
CA THR A 66 -15.21 6.12 -8.03
C THR A 66 -13.73 5.95 -7.69
N VAL A 67 -12.98 7.04 -7.56
CA VAL A 67 -11.56 7.02 -7.14
C VAL A 67 -11.45 6.30 -5.79
N ARG A 68 -12.27 6.70 -4.81
CA ARG A 68 -12.30 6.11 -3.47
C ARG A 68 -12.56 4.61 -3.51
N LYS A 69 -13.63 4.16 -4.19
CA LYS A 69 -14.01 2.74 -4.26
C LYS A 69 -12.90 1.88 -4.86
N ILE A 70 -12.23 2.38 -5.90
CA ILE A 70 -11.12 1.66 -6.54
C ILE A 70 -9.90 1.59 -5.60
N CYS A 71 -9.56 2.69 -4.93
CA CYS A 71 -8.49 2.71 -3.93
C CYS A 71 -8.78 1.78 -2.73
N ASP A 72 -10.00 1.84 -2.19
CA ASP A 72 -10.44 0.98 -1.07
C ASP A 72 -10.38 -0.51 -1.46
N ARG A 73 -10.81 -0.84 -2.69
CA ARG A 73 -10.74 -2.20 -3.24
C ARG A 73 -9.29 -2.69 -3.30
N HIS A 74 -8.40 -1.92 -3.94
CA HIS A 74 -6.98 -2.28 -4.07
C HIS A 74 -6.27 -2.34 -2.72
N GLY A 75 -6.58 -1.43 -1.79
CA GLY A 75 -6.09 -1.51 -0.41
C GLY A 75 -6.59 -2.77 0.31
N GLY A 76 -7.82 -3.21 0.05
CA GLY A 76 -8.36 -4.48 0.54
C GLY A 76 -7.64 -5.70 -0.03
N LEU A 77 -7.43 -5.73 -1.34
CA LEU A 77 -6.68 -6.78 -2.03
C LEU A 77 -5.24 -6.87 -1.53
N MET A 78 -4.55 -5.72 -1.37
CA MET A 78 -3.21 -5.66 -0.82
C MET A 78 -3.16 -6.23 0.61
N ARG A 79 -4.12 -5.88 1.47
CA ARG A 79 -4.20 -6.44 2.84
C ARG A 79 -4.45 -7.94 2.84
N ALA A 80 -5.26 -8.46 1.91
CA ALA A 80 -5.50 -9.89 1.78
C ALA A 80 -4.24 -10.61 1.29
N TRP A 81 -3.61 -10.09 0.24
CA TRP A 81 -2.35 -10.61 -0.30
C TRP A 81 -1.24 -10.65 0.77
N GLN A 82 -1.00 -9.54 1.49
CA GLN A 82 -0.03 -9.49 2.59
C GLN A 82 -0.32 -10.46 3.75
N ARG A 83 -1.59 -10.88 3.90
CA ARG A 83 -2.02 -11.78 4.98
C ARG A 83 -1.94 -13.25 4.56
N ASP A 84 -2.39 -13.56 3.35
CA ASP A 84 -2.73 -14.91 2.93
C ASP A 84 -1.71 -15.50 1.96
N ASP A 85 -0.97 -14.68 1.22
CA ASP A 85 -0.03 -15.13 0.20
C ASP A 85 1.39 -15.27 0.80
N PRO A 86 1.97 -16.49 0.83
CA PRO A 86 3.34 -16.71 1.30
C PRO A 86 4.39 -15.91 0.53
N GLU A 87 4.13 -15.59 -0.74
CA GLU A 87 5.03 -14.83 -1.62
C GLU A 87 5.12 -13.37 -1.19
N ALA A 88 4.12 -12.82 -0.50
CA ALA A 88 4.11 -11.43 -0.08
C ALA A 88 5.27 -11.07 0.87
N ALA A 89 5.70 -12.05 1.68
CA ALA A 89 6.83 -11.90 2.60
C ALA A 89 8.14 -12.51 2.08
N ARG A 90 8.14 -13.14 0.89
CA ARG A 90 9.33 -13.79 0.32
C ARG A 90 10.49 -12.81 0.12
N PRO A 91 10.32 -11.63 -0.50
CA PRO A 91 11.41 -10.67 -0.67
C PRO A 91 12.04 -10.25 0.66
N PHE A 92 11.24 -10.15 1.72
CA PHE A 92 11.74 -9.80 3.04
C PHE A 92 12.51 -10.95 3.69
N ARG A 93 12.07 -12.20 3.52
CA ARG A 93 12.75 -13.38 4.07
C ARG A 93 14.10 -13.63 3.42
N GLU A 94 14.19 -13.42 2.11
CA GLU A 94 15.38 -13.70 1.30
C GLU A 94 16.42 -12.57 1.36
N ALA A 95 16.00 -11.37 1.75
CA ALA A 95 16.88 -10.21 1.85
C ALA A 95 17.90 -10.36 2.99
N GLU A 96 19.13 -9.95 2.71
CA GLU A 96 20.24 -9.92 3.68
C GLU A 96 20.18 -8.69 4.59
N GLY A 97 21.01 -8.66 5.62
CA GLY A 97 21.17 -7.51 6.50
C GLY A 97 20.28 -7.54 7.75
N ASP A 98 20.51 -6.54 8.59
CA ASP A 98 19.91 -6.43 9.91
C ASP A 98 18.44 -6.02 9.81
N VAL A 99 17.66 -6.47 10.79
CA VAL A 99 16.22 -6.20 10.85
C VAL A 99 15.97 -5.02 11.77
N GLU A 100 15.32 -4.01 11.21
CA GLU A 100 14.85 -2.84 11.95
C GLU A 100 13.32 -2.88 12.08
N PHE A 101 12.82 -2.49 13.24
CA PHE A 101 11.41 -2.18 13.46
C PHE A 101 11.26 -0.70 13.75
N GLN A 102 10.43 -0.03 12.97
CA GLN A 102 10.14 1.39 13.11
C GLN A 102 8.64 1.56 13.33
N THR A 103 8.24 2.39 14.27
CA THR A 103 6.83 2.74 14.45
C THR A 103 6.69 4.22 14.80
N ASP A 104 5.66 4.83 14.24
CA ASP A 104 5.31 6.23 14.45
C ASP A 104 3.77 6.39 14.40
N GLY A 105 3.26 7.40 15.08
CA GLY A 105 1.84 7.72 15.21
C GLY A 105 1.53 9.11 14.67
N THR A 106 0.43 9.24 13.93
CA THR A 106 -0.12 10.54 13.56
C THR A 106 -1.62 10.58 13.82
N CYS A 107 -2.17 11.77 14.03
CA CYS A 107 -3.60 11.96 14.26
C CYS A 107 -4.30 12.32 12.96
N VAL A 108 -5.35 11.55 12.62
CA VAL A 108 -6.24 11.84 11.50
C VAL A 108 -7.65 12.10 12.00
N ASN A 109 -8.35 13.04 11.36
CA ASN A 109 -9.76 13.27 11.66
C ASN A 109 -10.62 12.27 10.89
N THR A 110 -11.45 11.52 11.61
CA THR A 110 -12.39 10.53 11.05
C THR A 110 -13.82 11.01 11.24
N THR A 111 -14.80 10.32 10.64
CA THR A 111 -16.22 10.58 10.91
C THR A 111 -16.60 10.41 12.39
N GLY A 112 -15.79 9.66 13.17
CA GLY A 112 -15.94 9.48 14.61
C GLY A 112 -14.97 10.32 15.46
N GLY A 113 -14.45 11.41 14.91
CA GLY A 113 -13.50 12.32 15.57
C GLY A 113 -12.03 12.01 15.29
N TRP A 114 -11.14 12.72 15.99
CA TRP A 114 -9.69 12.52 15.91
C TRP A 114 -9.29 11.13 16.40
N ARG A 115 -8.47 10.45 15.61
CA ARG A 115 -7.94 9.12 15.90
C ARG A 115 -6.46 9.06 15.58
N GLU A 116 -5.71 8.38 16.43
CA GLU A 116 -4.33 8.03 16.13
C GLU A 116 -4.30 6.89 15.10
N VAL A 117 -3.57 7.10 14.01
CA VAL A 117 -3.14 6.07 13.06
C VAL A 117 -1.69 5.78 13.38
N ARG A 118 -1.36 4.51 13.63
CA ARG A 118 0.04 4.10 13.75
C ARG A 118 0.52 3.40 12.50
N SER A 119 1.66 3.84 12.00
CA SER A 119 2.44 3.15 10.97
C SER A 119 3.52 2.32 11.65
N SER A 120 3.68 1.07 11.21
CA SER A 120 4.69 0.15 11.73
C SER A 120 5.36 -0.56 10.57
N ILE A 121 6.69 -0.48 10.53
CA ILE A 121 7.52 -0.89 9.41
C ILE A 121 8.57 -1.87 9.92
N PHE A 122 8.59 -3.07 9.34
CA PHE A 122 9.77 -3.94 9.40
C PHE A 122 10.62 -3.65 8.17
N ALA A 123 11.91 -3.48 8.35
CA ALA A 123 12.85 -3.16 7.30
C ALA A 123 14.08 -4.07 7.39
N ARG A 124 14.69 -4.42 6.26
CA ARG A 124 16.06 -4.94 6.25
C ARG A 124 17.01 -3.93 5.64
N ARG A 125 18.14 -3.76 6.32
CA ARG A 125 19.20 -2.83 5.93
C ARG A 125 20.55 -3.51 6.03
N ARG A 126 21.38 -3.32 5.02
CA ARG A 126 22.80 -3.70 5.12
C ARG A 126 23.48 -2.74 6.10
N ARG A 127 24.42 -3.23 6.89
CA ARG A 127 25.22 -2.37 7.76
C ARG A 127 25.93 -1.32 6.90
N GLY A 128 25.91 -0.09 7.39
CA GLY A 128 26.78 0.96 6.85
C GLY A 128 28.23 0.70 7.23
N GLU A 129 29.14 1.31 6.48
CA GLU A 129 30.54 1.39 6.89
C GLU A 129 30.64 2.16 8.22
N PRO A 130 31.57 1.78 9.12
CA PRO A 130 31.80 2.51 10.35
C PRO A 130 32.28 3.93 10.05
N VAL A 131 31.81 4.89 10.85
CA VAL A 131 32.37 6.24 10.88
C VAL A 131 33.71 6.17 11.59
N LEU A 132 34.80 6.47 10.88
CA LEU A 132 36.16 6.46 11.45
C LEU A 132 36.65 7.86 11.84
N ASP A 133 36.11 8.89 11.20
CA ASP A 133 36.38 10.30 11.50
C ASP A 133 35.10 11.00 11.94
N LEU A 134 35.17 11.74 13.05
CA LEU A 134 34.01 12.49 13.56
C LEU A 134 33.63 13.65 12.65
N ASP A 135 34.58 14.19 11.88
CA ASP A 135 34.31 15.26 10.93
C ASP A 135 33.41 14.78 9.77
N ASP A 136 33.40 13.47 9.48
CA ASP A 136 32.56 12.84 8.45
C ASP A 136 31.15 12.45 8.94
N TRP A 137 30.85 12.63 10.24
CA TRP A 137 29.62 12.14 10.88
C TRP A 137 28.34 12.62 10.18
N ASP A 138 28.29 13.90 9.81
CA ASP A 138 27.11 14.50 9.19
C ASP A 138 26.92 14.11 7.72
N GLU A 139 28.01 13.73 7.06
CA GLU A 139 28.05 13.39 5.63
C GLU A 139 27.75 11.90 5.39
N GLN A 140 28.16 11.02 6.32
CA GLN A 140 27.98 9.59 6.16
C GLN A 140 26.53 9.17 6.45
N ARG A 141 25.81 8.83 5.38
CA ARG A 141 24.44 8.32 5.46
C ARG A 141 24.44 6.80 5.58
N ILE A 142 23.71 6.27 6.56
CA ILE A 142 23.41 4.84 6.62
C ILE A 142 22.71 4.39 5.32
N PRO A 143 23.05 3.20 4.76
CA PRO A 143 22.44 2.71 3.52
C PRO A 143 20.92 2.65 3.66
N ALA A 144 20.14 3.04 2.66
CA ALA A 144 18.68 2.92 2.73
C ALA A 144 18.24 1.45 2.94
N PRO A 145 17.11 1.18 3.62
CA PRO A 145 16.58 -0.17 3.65
C PRO A 145 16.18 -0.61 2.25
N HIS A 146 16.56 -1.82 1.88
CA HIS A 146 16.36 -2.37 0.53
C HIS A 146 15.09 -3.23 0.43
N VAL A 147 14.50 -3.63 1.56
CA VAL A 147 13.15 -4.21 1.62
C VAL A 147 12.41 -3.73 2.87
N ARG A 148 11.10 -3.52 2.73
CA ARG A 148 10.23 -3.04 3.80
C ARG A 148 8.89 -3.75 3.75
N VAL A 149 8.33 -4.02 4.92
CA VAL A 149 6.93 -4.44 5.10
C VAL A 149 6.30 -3.43 6.03
N ALA A 150 5.31 -2.68 5.53
CA ALA A 150 4.64 -1.63 6.27
C ALA A 150 3.17 -2.00 6.53
N THR A 151 2.70 -1.65 7.73
CA THR A 151 1.28 -1.70 8.08
C THR A 151 0.87 -0.40 8.74
N ALA A 152 -0.33 0.08 8.45
CA ALA A 152 -0.92 1.22 9.15
C ALA A 152 -2.30 0.85 9.67
N ALA A 153 -2.61 1.25 10.90
CA ALA A 153 -3.91 0.96 11.51
C ALA A 153 -4.33 2.03 12.54
N ILE A 154 -5.63 2.31 12.59
CA ILE A 154 -6.26 3.02 13.71
C ILE A 154 -6.59 1.99 14.79
N ARG A 155 -5.77 1.92 15.84
CA ARG A 155 -5.93 0.96 16.94
C ARG A 155 -5.38 1.52 18.24
N THR A 156 -5.87 0.99 19.36
CA THR A 156 -5.31 1.26 20.68
C THR A 156 -3.92 0.60 20.81
N SER A 157 -3.08 1.15 21.69
CA SER A 157 -1.77 0.58 22.05
C SER A 157 -1.86 -0.90 22.46
N ALA A 158 -2.88 -1.26 23.26
CA ALA A 158 -3.13 -2.64 23.67
C ALA A 158 -3.39 -3.60 22.50
N ALA A 159 -4.01 -3.12 21.41
CA ALA A 159 -4.27 -3.93 20.22
C ALA A 159 -3.07 -4.02 19.26
N LEU A 160 -2.12 -3.09 19.35
CA LEU A 160 -0.97 -3.02 18.45
C LEU A 160 0.11 -4.05 18.78
N GLY A 161 0.45 -4.28 20.05
CA GLY A 161 1.45 -5.29 20.42
C GLY A 161 1.18 -6.68 19.83
N PRO A 162 -0.04 -7.25 20.00
CA PRO A 162 -0.42 -8.51 19.35
C PRO A 162 -0.41 -8.46 17.82
N GLN A 163 -0.71 -7.30 17.23
CA GLN A 163 -0.61 -7.11 15.78
C GLN A 163 0.84 -7.17 15.33
N TRP A 164 1.77 -6.46 15.98
CA TRP A 164 3.19 -6.48 15.64
C TRP A 164 3.76 -7.89 15.70
N ARG A 165 3.41 -8.67 16.72
CA ARG A 165 3.84 -10.07 16.82
C ARG A 165 3.38 -10.91 15.62
N ARG A 166 2.11 -10.78 15.21
CA ARG A 166 1.58 -11.47 14.02
C ARG A 166 2.24 -10.96 12.73
N SER A 167 2.46 -9.66 12.62
CA SER A 167 3.11 -9.03 11.48
C SER A 167 4.58 -9.41 11.35
N ALA A 168 5.29 -9.65 12.46
CA ALA A 168 6.69 -10.10 12.49
C ALA A 168 6.84 -11.58 12.13
N ALA A 169 5.87 -12.43 12.52
CA ALA A 169 5.93 -13.86 12.24
C ALA A 169 5.90 -14.17 10.72
N ARG A 170 5.16 -13.39 9.93
CA ARG A 170 5.01 -13.57 8.47
C ARG A 170 6.31 -13.40 7.68
N PRO A 171 7.13 -12.37 7.92
CA PRO A 171 8.49 -12.26 7.39
C PRO A 171 9.50 -13.21 8.06
N GLY A 172 9.05 -14.16 8.89
CA GLY A 172 9.92 -15.16 9.51
C GLY A 172 10.69 -14.67 10.74
N LEU A 173 10.35 -13.51 11.30
CA LEU A 173 11.00 -12.95 12.48
C LEU A 173 10.46 -13.66 13.73
N LYS A 174 11.13 -14.76 14.12
CA LYS A 174 10.75 -15.59 15.26
C LYS A 174 11.43 -15.17 16.56
N ARG A 175 12.63 -14.60 16.46
CA ARG A 175 13.37 -14.05 17.60
C ARG A 175 13.46 -12.53 17.43
N THR A 176 13.18 -11.79 18.49
CA THR A 176 13.16 -10.32 18.50
C THR A 176 14.40 -9.73 19.17
N ASP A 177 15.34 -10.57 19.59
CA ASP A 177 16.65 -10.18 20.13
C ASP A 177 17.60 -9.64 19.04
N GLU A 178 17.39 -10.04 17.79
CA GLU A 178 18.09 -9.53 16.60
C GLU A 178 17.40 -8.31 15.97
N LEU A 179 16.33 -7.80 16.60
CA LEU A 179 15.54 -6.69 16.10
C LEU A 179 16.00 -5.38 16.74
N THR A 180 16.49 -4.44 15.93
CA THR A 180 16.68 -3.06 16.40
C THR A 180 15.36 -2.31 16.30
N ALA A 181 14.81 -1.88 17.44
CA ALA A 181 13.60 -1.08 17.48
C ALA A 181 13.94 0.42 17.54
N LEU A 182 13.43 1.19 16.59
CA LEU A 182 13.49 2.64 16.55
C LEU A 182 12.06 3.17 16.66
N ALA A 183 11.73 3.73 17.81
CA ALA A 183 10.44 4.37 18.06
C ALA A 183 10.71 5.64 18.86
N ASP A 184 10.03 6.72 18.53
CA ASP A 184 9.95 7.82 19.47
C ASP A 184 9.00 7.42 20.60
N GLY A 185 9.46 7.61 21.84
CA GLY A 185 8.61 7.47 23.00
C GLY A 185 7.80 8.74 23.14
N ALA A 186 6.65 8.81 22.49
CA ALA A 186 5.61 9.80 22.79
C ALA A 186 4.62 9.24 23.83
#